data_AF-A0A926HGE9-F1
#
_entry.id   AF-A0A926HGE9-F1
#
_cell.length_a   1.000
_cell.length_b   1.000
_cell.length_c   1.000
_cell.angle_alpha   90.00
_cell.angle_beta   90.00
_cell.angle_gamma   90.00
#
_symmetry.space_group_name_H-M   'P 1'
#
loop_
_entity.id
_entity.type
_entity.pdbx_description
1 polymer ?
#
loop_
_entity_poly.entity_id
_entity_poly.type
_entity_poly.pdbx_seq_one_letter_code
_entity_poly.pdbx_strand_id
1 'polypeptide(L)'
;IDVGGVARVVRIELSEKFDVAVVVPDFELSTHKARSVLPEMYSRSDTIFNVQRAALLVAALITGTASAFPTALEDCVHQPYRASLVPGLEEVIRLRAPGLLGCVLSGAGPSILVFFERGCDSVCQLVCQIFALHGRKSEVIAARIARDGFSVEAQRTSTLLVK
;
A
#
# COMPACT_ATOMS: atom_id res chain seq x y z
N ILE A 1 -15.05 7.42 11.78
CA ILE A 1 -16.47 7.85 11.74
C ILE A 1 -16.84 8.10 13.18
N ASP A 2 -17.19 9.34 13.52
CA ASP A 2 -17.61 9.66 14.89
C ASP A 2 -19.04 9.18 15.16
N VAL A 3 -19.52 9.41 16.37
CA VAL A 3 -20.89 9.04 16.78
C VAL A 3 -22.00 9.67 15.92
N GLY A 4 -21.68 10.73 15.17
CA GLY A 4 -22.59 11.41 14.24
C GLY A 4 -22.48 10.94 12.80
N GLY A 5 -21.72 9.88 12.51
CA GLY A 5 -21.55 9.38 11.14
C GLY A 5 -20.54 10.19 10.31
N VAL A 6 -19.84 11.17 10.91
CA VAL A 6 -18.89 12.03 10.17
C VAL A 6 -17.52 11.38 10.14
N ALA A 7 -16.91 11.31 8.95
CA ALA A 7 -15.52 10.94 8.80
C ALA A 7 -14.62 12.06 9.34
N ARG A 8 -13.85 11.77 10.40
CA ARG A 8 -12.81 12.65 10.90
C ARG A 8 -11.51 12.27 10.22
N VAL A 9 -10.86 13.26 9.60
CA VAL A 9 -9.64 13.09 8.84
C VAL A 9 -8.60 14.07 9.34
N VAL A 10 -7.35 13.61 9.37
CA VAL A 10 -6.18 14.43 9.67
C VAL A 10 -5.20 14.20 8.54
N ARG A 11 -4.76 15.30 7.90
CA ARG A 11 -3.70 15.23 6.89
C ARG A 11 -2.37 15.07 7.60
N ILE A 12 -1.58 14.11 7.13
CA ILE A 12 -0.21 13.91 7.58
C ILE A 12 0.70 14.27 6.41
N GLU A 13 1.64 15.17 6.65
CA GLU A 13 2.76 15.40 5.73
C GLU A 13 3.79 14.29 5.96
N LEU A 14 4.16 13.61 4.88
CA LEU A 14 5.07 12.49 4.97
C LEU A 14 6.51 12.96 4.89
N SER A 15 7.37 12.27 5.63
CA SER A 15 8.80 12.54 5.60
C SER A 15 9.36 12.36 4.19
N GLU A 16 10.22 13.29 3.78
CA GLU A 16 10.96 13.21 2.52
C GLU A 16 12.04 12.12 2.48
N LYS A 17 12.17 11.31 3.54
CA LYS A 17 13.20 10.28 3.65
C LYS A 17 12.89 8.99 2.88
N PHE A 18 11.62 8.75 2.58
CA PHE A 18 11.17 7.55 1.90
C PHE A 18 10.15 7.89 0.81
N ASP A 19 10.06 7.01 -0.17
CA ASP A 19 9.09 7.06 -1.26
C ASP A 19 8.27 5.77 -1.25
N VAL A 20 7.28 5.72 -2.13
CA VAL A 20 6.39 4.58 -2.30
C VAL A 20 6.23 4.24 -3.78
N ALA A 21 5.93 2.99 -4.08
CA ALA A 21 5.49 2.57 -5.40
C ALA A 21 4.40 1.52 -5.27
N VAL A 22 3.68 1.30 -6.37
CA VAL A 22 2.71 0.22 -6.46
C VAL A 22 3.19 -0.77 -7.51
N VAL A 23 3.31 -2.04 -7.15
CA VAL A 23 3.55 -3.13 -8.10
C VAL A 23 2.22 -3.80 -8.39
N VAL A 24 1.80 -3.77 -9.67
CA VAL A 24 0.50 -4.27 -10.12
C VAL A 24 0.73 -5.55 -10.92
N PRO A 25 0.28 -6.71 -10.43
CA PRO A 25 0.38 -7.95 -11.18
C PRO A 25 -0.72 -8.07 -12.25
N ASP A 26 -0.50 -8.93 -13.24
CA ASP A 26 -1.36 -9.15 -14.41
C ASP A 26 -2.61 -10.00 -14.14
N PHE A 27 -3.22 -9.82 -12.97
CA PHE A 27 -4.48 -10.46 -12.64
C PHE A 27 -5.35 -9.58 -11.75
N GLU A 28 -6.65 -9.87 -11.75
CA GLU A 28 -7.61 -9.17 -10.93
C GLU A 28 -8.01 -10.02 -9.73
N LEU A 29 -8.20 -9.35 -8.60
CA LEU A 29 -8.80 -9.93 -7.41
C LEU A 29 -10.02 -9.09 -7.03
N SER A 30 -11.21 -9.70 -7.09
CA SER A 30 -12.42 -8.98 -6.70
C SER A 30 -12.41 -8.63 -5.22
N THR A 31 -12.84 -7.42 -4.89
CA THR A 31 -12.95 -6.96 -3.50
C THR A 31 -13.90 -7.84 -2.68
N HIS A 32 -14.92 -8.40 -3.31
CA HIS A 32 -15.82 -9.39 -2.70
C HIS A 32 -15.05 -10.64 -2.25
N LYS A 33 -14.24 -11.24 -3.13
CA LYS A 33 -13.44 -12.44 -2.81
C LYS A 33 -12.38 -12.14 -1.75
N ALA A 34 -11.72 -10.99 -1.83
CA ALA A 34 -10.73 -10.57 -0.84
C ALA A 34 -11.34 -10.29 0.56
N ARG A 35 -12.63 -9.93 0.62
CA ARG A 35 -13.36 -9.75 1.88
C ARG A 35 -13.95 -11.06 2.40
N SER A 36 -14.37 -11.97 1.53
CA SER A 36 -15.01 -13.24 1.92
C SER A 36 -14.08 -14.22 2.64
N VAL A 37 -12.75 -14.03 2.55
CA VAL A 37 -11.76 -14.84 3.28
C VAL A 37 -11.45 -14.32 4.68
N LEU A 38 -11.94 -13.13 5.04
CA LEU A 38 -11.71 -12.56 6.36
C LEU A 38 -12.65 -13.21 7.39
N PRO A 39 -12.16 -13.53 8.60
CA PRO A 39 -13.03 -14.06 9.65
C PRO A 39 -14.00 -12.98 10.17
N GLU A 40 -15.12 -13.42 10.73
CA GLU A 40 -16.09 -12.52 11.37
C GLU A 40 -15.58 -11.95 12.70
N MET A 41 -14.65 -12.63 13.36
CA MET A 41 -14.10 -12.26 14.66
C MET A 41 -12.58 -12.46 14.70
N TYR A 42 -11.91 -11.57 15.44
CA TYR A 42 -10.47 -11.67 15.72
C TYR A 42 -10.25 -11.88 17.21
N SER A 43 -9.12 -12.50 17.55
CA SER A 43 -8.71 -12.62 18.94
C SER A 43 -8.39 -11.24 19.54
N ARG A 44 -8.47 -11.12 20.87
CA ARG A 44 -8.02 -9.91 21.57
C ARG A 44 -6.54 -9.63 21.31
N SER A 45 -5.70 -10.67 21.27
CA SER A 45 -4.26 -10.55 20.98
C SER A 45 -4.00 -9.99 19.60
N ASP A 46 -4.69 -10.49 18.58
CA ASP A 46 -4.53 -10.00 17.20
C ASP A 46 -4.99 -8.55 17.05
N THR A 47 -6.11 -8.22 17.70
CA THR A 47 -6.63 -6.86 17.72
C THR A 47 -5.63 -5.89 18.37
N ILE A 48 -5.07 -6.26 19.53
CA ILE A 48 -4.05 -5.45 20.21
C ILE A 48 -2.80 -5.31 19.33
N PHE A 49 -2.34 -6.41 18.75
CA PHE A 49 -1.17 -6.44 17.87
C PHE A 49 -1.32 -5.45 16.71
N ASN A 50 -2.42 -5.54 15.95
CA ASN A 50 -2.65 -4.68 14.80
C ASN A 50 -2.87 -3.21 15.17
N VAL A 51 -3.52 -2.90 16.30
CA VAL A 51 -3.65 -1.52 16.79
C VAL A 51 -2.28 -0.93 17.12
N GLN A 52 -1.39 -1.70 17.74
CA GLN A 52 -0.02 -1.27 18.00
C GLN A 52 0.76 -1.01 16.69
N ARG A 53 0.61 -1.87 15.68
CA ARG A 53 1.25 -1.69 14.36
C ARG A 53 0.75 -0.46 13.62
N ALA A 54 -0.56 -0.23 13.62
CA ALA A 54 -1.15 0.96 13.04
C ALA A 54 -0.65 2.25 13.70
N ALA A 55 -0.63 2.29 15.04
CA ALA A 55 -0.11 3.44 15.78
C ALA A 55 1.39 3.69 15.51
N LEU A 56 2.20 2.61 15.47
CA LEU A 56 3.61 2.69 15.15
C LEU A 56 3.86 3.15 13.71
N LEU A 57 3.05 2.70 12.74
CA LEU A 57 3.14 3.12 11.35
C LEU A 57 2.86 4.61 11.20
N VAL A 58 1.80 5.11 11.83
CA VAL A 58 1.49 6.55 11.85
C VAL A 58 2.65 7.35 12.45
N ALA A 59 3.22 6.90 13.57
CA ALA A 59 4.38 7.56 14.17
C ALA A 59 5.58 7.55 13.21
N ALA A 60 5.93 6.40 12.62
CA ALA A 60 7.04 6.25 11.69
C ALA A 60 6.90 7.14 10.45
N LEU A 61 5.68 7.26 9.92
CA LEU A 61 5.36 8.10 8.78
C LEU A 61 5.57 9.59 9.10
N ILE A 62 5.15 10.03 10.29
CA ILE A 62 5.29 11.42 10.76
C ILE A 62 6.75 11.76 11.06
N THR A 63 7.45 10.90 11.79
CA THR A 63 8.81 11.17 12.27
C THR A 63 9.90 10.87 11.25
N GLY A 64 9.56 10.15 10.18
CA GLY A 64 10.56 9.66 9.23
C GLY A 64 11.43 8.53 9.78
N THR A 65 10.94 7.76 10.76
CA THR A 65 11.70 6.69 11.42
C THR A 65 11.65 5.40 10.58
N ALA A 66 12.51 5.34 9.56
CA ALA A 66 12.62 4.21 8.64
C ALA A 66 12.76 2.84 9.34
N SER A 67 13.54 2.77 10.42
CA SER A 67 13.77 1.54 11.19
C SER A 67 12.50 0.94 11.83
N ALA A 68 11.42 1.72 11.96
CA ALA A 68 10.17 1.22 12.51
C ALA A 68 9.30 0.49 11.48
N PHE A 69 9.50 0.72 10.18
CA PHE A 69 8.65 0.17 9.11
C PHE A 69 8.56 -1.36 9.11
N PRO A 70 9.66 -2.14 9.26
CA PRO A 70 9.57 -3.60 9.21
C PRO A 70 8.60 -4.17 10.25
N THR A 71 8.57 -3.59 11.45
CA THR A 71 7.62 -3.96 12.50
C THR A 71 6.24 -3.36 12.25
N ALA A 72 6.18 -2.08 11.87
CA ALA A 72 4.93 -1.33 11.70
C ALA A 72 4.05 -1.85 10.56
N LEU A 73 4.63 -2.52 9.57
CA LEU A 73 3.94 -3.13 8.43
C LEU A 73 3.49 -4.58 8.68
N GLU A 74 3.78 -5.15 9.85
CA GLU A 74 3.24 -6.45 10.24
C GLU A 74 1.72 -6.39 10.37
N ASP A 75 1.04 -7.46 9.99
CA ASP A 75 -0.43 -7.54 10.02
C ASP A 75 -0.88 -8.98 10.31
N CYS A 76 -1.83 -9.13 11.21
CA CYS A 76 -2.51 -10.38 11.51
C CYS A 76 -4.02 -10.35 11.20
N VAL A 77 -4.54 -9.24 10.65
CA VAL A 77 -5.98 -9.05 10.43
C VAL A 77 -6.39 -9.26 8.97
N HIS A 78 -5.51 -9.00 8.00
CA HIS A 78 -5.88 -9.00 6.58
C HIS A 78 -4.98 -9.88 5.70
N GLN A 79 -3.67 -9.64 5.74
CA GLN A 79 -2.69 -10.25 4.84
C GLN A 79 -2.59 -11.77 5.00
N PRO A 80 -2.59 -12.35 6.23
CA PRO A 80 -2.53 -13.81 6.38
C PRO A 80 -3.71 -14.52 5.71
N TYR A 81 -4.91 -13.96 5.85
CA TYR A 81 -6.13 -14.52 5.27
C TYR A 81 -6.21 -14.34 3.75
N ARG A 82 -5.53 -13.32 3.21
CA ARG A 82 -5.49 -13.03 1.76
C ARG A 82 -4.29 -13.64 1.05
N ALA A 83 -3.31 -14.17 1.76
CA ALA A 83 -2.08 -14.73 1.20
C ALA A 83 -2.33 -15.78 0.12
N SER A 84 -3.30 -16.67 0.33
CA SER A 84 -3.67 -17.71 -0.65
C SER A 84 -4.32 -17.16 -1.93
N LEU A 85 -4.77 -15.90 -1.94
CA LEU A 85 -5.42 -15.27 -3.09
C LEU A 85 -4.42 -14.58 -4.03
N VAL A 86 -3.20 -14.33 -3.57
CA VAL A 86 -2.17 -13.57 -4.29
C VAL A 86 -0.90 -14.41 -4.36
N PRO A 87 -0.58 -15.00 -5.52
CA PRO A 87 0.63 -15.80 -5.69
C PRO A 87 1.89 -15.02 -5.28
N GLY A 88 2.73 -15.63 -4.44
CA GLY A 88 3.96 -15.02 -3.93
C GLY A 88 3.78 -13.98 -2.80
N LEU A 89 2.56 -13.69 -2.33
CA LEU A 89 2.34 -12.62 -1.34
C LEU A 89 3.16 -12.80 -0.05
N GLU A 90 3.25 -14.03 0.47
CA GLU A 90 4.01 -14.25 1.70
C GLU A 90 5.52 -13.99 1.51
N GLU A 91 6.07 -14.32 0.34
CA GLU A 91 7.46 -14.03 -0.01
C GLU A 91 7.67 -12.52 -0.15
N VAL A 92 6.73 -11.83 -0.80
CA VAL A 92 6.76 -10.37 -0.96
C VAL A 92 6.74 -9.67 0.40
N ILE A 93 5.89 -10.06 1.34
CA ILE A 93 5.79 -9.44 2.68
C ILE A 93 7.05 -9.73 3.52
N ARG A 94 7.65 -10.92 3.36
CA ARG A 94 8.88 -11.32 4.05
C ARG A 94 10.15 -10.77 3.39
N LEU A 95 10.05 -10.17 2.21
CA LEU A 95 11.19 -9.63 1.48
C LEU A 95 11.95 -8.58 2.32
N ARG A 96 13.26 -8.69 2.32
CA ARG A 96 14.18 -7.71 2.92
C ARG A 96 15.31 -7.45 1.94
N ALA A 97 15.64 -6.18 1.75
CA ALA A 97 16.72 -5.74 0.88
C ALA A 97 17.24 -4.38 1.37
N PRO A 98 18.50 -4.01 1.07
CA PRO A 98 19.00 -2.66 1.33
C PRO A 98 18.08 -1.61 0.67
N GLY A 99 17.68 -0.59 1.44
CA GLY A 99 16.77 0.46 0.99
C GLY A 99 15.28 0.08 0.97
N LEU A 100 14.92 -1.19 1.15
CA LEU A 100 13.52 -1.61 1.28
C LEU A 100 13.03 -1.45 2.72
N LEU A 101 11.97 -0.67 2.92
CA LEU A 101 11.34 -0.50 4.23
C LEU A 101 10.27 -1.56 4.50
N GLY A 102 9.57 -1.99 3.45
CA GLY A 102 8.68 -3.16 3.48
C GLY A 102 7.63 -3.13 2.37
N CYS A 103 6.95 -4.26 2.23
CA CYS A 103 5.90 -4.48 1.24
C CYS A 103 4.61 -4.87 1.94
N VAL A 104 3.48 -4.32 1.50
CA VAL A 104 2.15 -4.68 1.99
C VAL A 104 1.15 -4.79 0.85
N LEU A 105 0.08 -5.54 1.06
CA LEU A 105 -1.03 -5.57 0.12
C LEU A 105 -1.65 -4.17 -0.01
N SER A 106 -1.77 -3.66 -1.24
CA SER A 106 -2.45 -2.40 -1.50
C SER A 106 -3.96 -2.61 -1.50
N GLY A 107 -4.63 -2.15 -0.45
CA GLY A 107 -6.08 -2.30 -0.28
C GLY A 107 -6.53 -3.76 -0.22
N ALA A 108 -7.41 -4.17 -1.14
CA ALA A 108 -7.89 -5.55 -1.25
C ALA A 108 -6.91 -6.47 -1.99
N GLY A 109 -5.89 -5.92 -2.65
CA GLY A 109 -5.06 -6.64 -3.60
C GLY A 109 -5.63 -6.67 -5.03
N PRO A 110 -4.88 -7.24 -5.99
CA PRO A 110 -3.63 -7.98 -5.77
C PRO A 110 -2.37 -7.12 -5.82
N SER A 111 -2.50 -5.82 -6.08
CA SER A 111 -1.38 -4.89 -6.10
C SER A 111 -0.66 -4.81 -4.76
N ILE A 112 0.64 -4.55 -4.82
CA ILE A 112 1.52 -4.44 -3.66
C ILE A 112 1.97 -2.98 -3.52
N LEU A 113 1.84 -2.43 -2.32
CA LEU A 113 2.44 -1.16 -1.96
C LEU A 113 3.85 -1.44 -1.42
N VAL A 114 4.85 -0.75 -1.97
CA VAL A 114 6.27 -0.92 -1.62
C VAL A 114 6.79 0.38 -1.03
N PHE A 115 7.22 0.35 0.23
CA PHE A 115 7.90 1.47 0.88
C PHE A 115 9.41 1.29 0.80
N PHE A 116 10.13 2.33 0.40
CA PHE A 116 11.58 2.28 0.25
C PHE A 116 12.22 3.64 0.56
N GLU A 117 13.49 3.62 0.96
CA GLU A 117 14.28 4.83 1.14
C GLU A 117 14.41 5.58 -0.19
N ARG A 118 14.38 6.92 -0.15
CA ARG A 118 14.43 7.75 -1.37
C ARG A 118 15.66 7.38 -2.22
N GLY A 119 15.42 7.12 -3.51
CA GLY A 119 16.46 6.70 -4.47
C GLY A 119 16.72 5.18 -4.53
N CYS A 120 15.97 4.38 -3.77
CA CYS A 120 16.03 2.92 -3.81
C CYS A 120 14.86 2.27 -4.56
N ASP A 121 14.29 2.94 -5.57
CA ASP A 121 13.11 2.46 -6.33
C ASP A 121 13.36 1.11 -7.05
N SER A 122 14.63 0.77 -7.31
CA SER A 122 15.03 -0.51 -7.89
C SER A 122 14.59 -1.73 -7.07
N VAL A 123 14.32 -1.58 -5.76
CA VAL A 123 13.79 -2.68 -4.92
C VAL A 123 12.42 -3.16 -5.38
N CYS A 124 11.65 -2.34 -6.12
CA CYS A 124 10.37 -2.75 -6.70
C CYS A 124 10.52 -3.90 -7.71
N GLN A 125 11.69 -4.03 -8.34
CA GLN A 125 11.98 -5.13 -9.26
C GLN A 125 12.07 -6.48 -8.56
N LEU A 126 12.45 -6.51 -7.28
CA LEU A 126 12.46 -7.74 -6.48
C LEU A 126 11.03 -8.29 -6.30
N VAL A 127 10.05 -7.40 -6.12
CA VAL A 127 8.63 -7.79 -6.05
C VAL A 127 8.16 -8.31 -7.40
N CYS A 128 8.57 -7.68 -8.51
CA CYS A 128 8.26 -8.16 -9.85
C CYS A 128 8.87 -9.55 -10.13
N GLN A 129 10.09 -9.79 -9.66
CA GLN A 129 10.74 -11.10 -9.76
C GLN A 129 9.98 -12.17 -8.98
N ILE A 130 9.49 -11.86 -7.77
CA ILE A 130 8.67 -12.81 -7.02
C ILE A 130 7.39 -13.14 -7.80
N PHE A 131 6.68 -12.15 -8.35
CA PHE A 131 5.52 -12.44 -9.21
C PHE A 131 5.89 -13.33 -10.42
N ALA A 132 7.02 -13.05 -11.07
CA ALA A 132 7.49 -13.86 -12.20
C ALA A 132 7.78 -15.31 -11.81
N LEU A 133 8.39 -15.55 -10.64
CA LEU A 133 8.61 -16.91 -10.10
C LEU A 133 7.28 -17.66 -9.86
N HIS A 134 6.22 -16.91 -9.56
CA HIS A 134 4.85 -17.44 -9.40
C HIS A 134 4.02 -17.39 -10.70
N GLY A 135 4.68 -17.23 -11.85
CA GLY A 135 4.04 -17.28 -13.17
C GLY A 135 3.16 -16.08 -13.50
N ARG A 136 3.37 -14.93 -12.86
CA ARG A 136 2.65 -13.67 -13.06
C ARG A 136 3.56 -12.59 -13.61
N LYS A 137 3.09 -11.82 -14.58
CA LYS A 137 3.76 -10.56 -14.94
C LYS A 137 3.31 -9.46 -13.97
N SER A 138 4.10 -8.41 -13.88
CA SER A 138 3.73 -7.23 -13.10
C SER A 138 4.43 -5.99 -13.62
N GLU A 139 3.83 -4.83 -13.36
CA GLU A 139 4.40 -3.52 -13.67
C GLU A 139 4.59 -2.68 -12.40
N VAL A 140 5.59 -1.80 -12.43
CA VAL A 140 5.83 -0.83 -11.36
C VAL A 140 5.21 0.49 -11.75
N ILE A 141 4.28 0.97 -10.93
CA ILE A 141 3.74 2.32 -10.99
C ILE A 141 4.49 3.15 -9.95
N ALA A 142 5.38 4.01 -10.43
CA ALA A 142 6.05 4.99 -9.59
C ALA A 142 5.00 5.92 -8.99
N ALA A 143 4.80 5.83 -7.67
CA ALA A 143 3.75 6.56 -6.98
C ALA A 143 4.40 7.64 -6.10
N ARG A 144 4.30 8.90 -6.50
CA ARG A 144 4.50 9.98 -5.52
C ARG A 144 3.24 10.12 -4.71
N ILE A 145 3.38 10.41 -3.43
CA ILE A 145 2.22 10.67 -2.59
C ILE A 145 1.69 12.03 -2.99
N ALA A 146 0.51 12.02 -3.60
CA ALA A 146 -0.13 13.21 -4.14
C ALA A 146 -0.39 14.20 -2.99
N ARG A 147 0.05 15.46 -3.19
CA ARG A 147 -0.17 16.55 -2.22
C ARG A 147 -1.56 17.14 -2.31
N ASP A 148 -2.18 16.97 -3.48
CA ASP A 148 -3.50 17.45 -3.79
C ASP A 148 -4.36 16.25 -4.21
N GLY A 149 -5.64 16.33 -3.88
CA GLY A 149 -6.63 15.35 -4.32
C GLY A 149 -7.05 15.62 -5.76
N PHE A 150 -8.34 15.44 -6.03
CA PHE A 150 -8.91 15.71 -7.34
C PHE A 150 -9.05 17.22 -7.60
N SER A 151 -8.60 17.68 -8.78
CA SER A 151 -8.84 19.03 -9.30
C SER A 151 -9.82 18.98 -10.48
N VAL A 152 -10.62 20.05 -10.65
CA VAL A 152 -11.50 20.24 -11.80
C VAL A 152 -10.98 21.39 -12.63
N GLU A 153 -10.56 21.11 -13.87
CA GLU A 153 -10.11 22.12 -14.83
C GLU A 153 -11.18 22.32 -15.92
N ALA A 154 -11.58 23.56 -16.15
CA ALA A 154 -12.51 23.89 -17.23
C ALA A 154 -11.77 23.91 -18.57
N GLN A 155 -12.10 22.99 -19.47
CA GLN A 155 -11.60 23.03 -20.85
C GLN A 155 -12.31 24.16 -21.62
N ARG A 156 -11.61 25.25 -21.94
CA ARG A 156 -12.12 26.26 -22.88
C ARG A 156 -11.99 25.72 -24.31
N THR A 157 -13.11 25.45 -24.96
CA THR A 157 -13.15 25.17 -26.40
C THR A 157 -12.86 26.48 -27.15
N SER A 158 -11.70 26.56 -27.80
CA SER A 158 -11.34 27.68 -28.67
C SER A 158 -12.20 27.64 -29.93
N THR A 159 -13.28 28.42 -29.99
CA THR A 159 -13.97 28.70 -31.25
C THR A 159 -13.09 29.60 -32.10
N LEU A 160 -12.35 29.03 -33.04
CA LEU A 160 -11.68 29.76 -34.13
C LEU A 160 -12.76 30.45 -34.97
N LEU A 161 -12.97 31.75 -34.74
CA LEU A 161 -13.64 32.63 -35.69
C LEU A 161 -12.70 32.82 -36.88
N VAL A 162 -12.97 32.09 -37.96
CA VAL A 162 -12.46 32.42 -39.29
C VAL A 162 -13.11 33.74 -39.70
N LYS A 163 -12.29 34.77 -39.87
CA LYS A 163 -12.67 36.02 -40.55
C LYS A 163 -12.33 35.92 -42.02
#